data_AF-A0A2E0QR52-F1
#
_entry.id   AF-A0A2E0QR52-F1
#
_cell.length_a   1.000
_cell.length_b   1.000
_cell.length_c   1.000
_cell.angle_alpha   90.00
_cell.angle_beta   90.00
_cell.angle_gamma   90.00
#
_symmetry.space_group_name_H-M   'P 1'
#
loop_
_entity.id
_entity.type
_entity.pdbx_description
1 polymer ?
#
loop_
_entity_poly.entity_id
_entity_poly.type
_entity_poly.pdbx_seq_one_letter_code
_entity_poly.pdbx_strand_id
1 'polypeptide(L)'
;MKANKAIPSCYLVTIAVFLTSCGEPKLIQDQGTDEPQVESGQPSDSAAALPRKERDEIEAIRAGLAGQRFHSLTLAGHTYSTVQLHEITDQAICFAHAGGEEEISWADVDTIVKEKWGYDPVAFIKVASQQTAPPTPKPAQKTDVSKSKAEEDYYAMRIEEEKRKKEIREQRETLYYQAKNLRAEVLEAESELQELRESKWELEDSFRKQDNKKEEIASSRYDDDSQNDRFGGVSTSKADRNKALEKWDEKIRVAEDKVDTLNLKLKETERRLSMLSRHED
;
A
#
# COMPACT_ATOMS: atom_id res chain seq x y z
N MET A 1 -33.09 -43.48 18.40
CA MET A 1 -32.29 -43.37 19.64
C MET A 1 -30.81 -43.43 19.27
N LYS A 2 -30.06 -42.35 19.57
CA LYS A 2 -28.58 -42.19 19.72
C LYS A 2 -27.69 -42.71 18.54
N ALA A 3 -26.69 -41.99 18.04
CA ALA A 3 -25.73 -41.15 18.74
C ALA A 3 -25.16 -40.00 17.89
N ASN A 4 -24.89 -38.88 18.58
CA ASN A 4 -24.06 -37.76 18.15
C ASN A 4 -22.60 -38.19 17.96
N LYS A 5 -21.94 -37.66 16.93
CA LYS A 5 -20.48 -37.45 16.85
C LYS A 5 -20.26 -36.08 16.19
N ALA A 6 -20.00 -35.04 16.98
CA ALA A 6 -18.70 -34.60 17.48
C ALA A 6 -17.84 -33.94 16.39
N ILE A 7 -17.83 -32.60 16.46
CA ILE A 7 -16.95 -31.66 15.76
C ILE A 7 -15.53 -31.81 16.33
N PRO A 8 -14.47 -31.87 15.52
CA PRO A 8 -13.13 -31.60 16.00
C PRO A 8 -12.80 -30.12 15.81
N SER A 9 -12.71 -29.41 16.93
CA SER A 9 -11.93 -28.18 17.05
C SER A 9 -10.44 -28.49 17.05
N CYS A 10 -9.64 -27.45 16.83
CA CYS A 10 -8.18 -27.37 16.98
C CYS A 10 -7.37 -27.90 15.80
N TYR A 11 -6.72 -26.98 15.07
CA TYR A 11 -5.27 -26.79 15.16
C TYR A 11 -4.92 -25.35 14.72
N LEU A 12 -4.58 -24.52 15.71
CA LEU A 12 -3.67 -23.39 15.53
C LEU A 12 -2.30 -23.98 15.19
N VAL A 13 -1.79 -23.69 14.00
CA VAL A 13 -0.36 -23.84 13.70
C VAL A 13 0.16 -22.49 13.24
N THR A 14 0.74 -21.81 14.20
CA THR A 14 1.69 -20.72 14.06
C THR A 14 2.83 -21.18 13.15
N ILE A 15 3.03 -20.54 12.00
CA ILE A 15 4.28 -20.68 11.24
C ILE A 15 5.03 -19.35 11.37
N ALA A 16 5.97 -19.36 12.30
CA ALA A 16 7.08 -18.42 12.34
C ALA A 16 8.21 -18.95 11.45
N VAL A 17 9.01 -18.01 10.95
CA VAL A 17 10.32 -18.13 10.28
C VAL A 17 10.29 -18.29 8.76
N PHE A 18 10.55 -17.17 8.06
CA PHE A 18 11.58 -17.09 7.02
C PHE A 18 12.27 -15.71 7.09
N LEU A 19 13.27 -15.62 7.97
CA LEU A 19 14.41 -14.72 7.80
C LEU A 19 15.35 -15.41 6.81
N THR A 20 15.63 -14.80 5.66
CA THR A 20 16.97 -14.70 5.01
C THR A 20 16.83 -14.16 3.59
N SER A 21 17.05 -12.86 3.41
CA SER A 21 18.06 -12.39 2.46
C SER A 21 18.64 -11.08 3.01
N CYS A 22 19.70 -11.22 3.81
CA CYS A 22 20.55 -10.12 4.19
C CYS A 22 21.23 -9.56 2.93
N GLY A 23 20.74 -8.45 2.39
CA GLY A 23 21.61 -7.54 1.67
C GLY A 23 22.29 -6.67 2.71
N GLU A 24 23.58 -6.93 2.98
CA GLU A 24 24.43 -5.99 3.72
C GLU A 24 24.50 -4.68 2.93
N PRO A 25 24.10 -3.52 3.47
CA PRO A 25 24.53 -2.26 2.91
C PRO A 25 25.98 -2.04 3.34
N LYS A 26 26.91 -2.25 2.40
CA LYS A 26 28.29 -1.80 2.57
C LYS A 26 28.31 -0.27 2.61
N LEU A 27 28.87 0.29 3.69
CA LEU A 27 29.29 1.69 3.71
C LEU A 27 30.26 1.94 2.55
N ILE A 28 29.90 2.83 1.63
CA ILE A 28 30.84 3.38 0.65
C ILE A 28 31.63 4.46 1.39
N GLN A 29 32.94 4.20 1.54
CA GLN A 29 33.95 5.15 2.00
C GLN A 29 34.11 6.29 0.98
N ASP A 30 34.33 7.48 1.52
CA ASP A 30 34.77 8.70 0.84
C ASP A 30 35.81 8.45 -0.26
N GLN A 31 35.58 9.04 -1.44
CA GLN A 31 36.63 9.67 -2.25
C GLN A 31 36.04 10.44 -3.43
N GLY A 32 36.42 11.71 -3.55
CA GLY A 32 36.47 12.43 -4.83
C GLY A 32 35.63 13.70 -4.91
N THR A 33 36.24 14.80 -4.45
CA THR A 33 35.97 16.19 -4.85
C THR A 33 35.57 16.36 -6.32
N ASP A 34 34.47 17.08 -6.56
CA ASP A 34 34.44 18.26 -7.44
C ASP A 34 33.13 19.04 -7.21
N GLU A 35 33.27 20.34 -6.94
CA GLU A 35 32.15 21.30 -6.82
C GLU A 35 31.34 21.39 -8.14
N PRO A 36 30.09 21.89 -8.10
CA PRO A 36 29.96 23.34 -8.25
C PRO A 36 29.00 23.98 -7.25
N GLN A 37 29.42 25.15 -6.79
CA GLN A 37 28.63 26.17 -6.12
C GLN A 37 27.31 26.46 -6.84
N VAL A 38 26.18 26.47 -6.12
CA VAL A 38 25.05 27.38 -6.40
C VAL A 38 24.46 27.89 -5.08
N GLU A 39 24.27 29.20 -5.06
CA GLU A 39 23.94 30.08 -3.95
C GLU A 39 22.62 29.76 -3.22
N SER A 40 22.72 29.67 -1.89
CA SER A 40 22.01 30.50 -0.91
C SER A 40 20.54 30.87 -1.18
N GLY A 41 19.64 30.25 -0.41
CA GLY A 41 18.27 30.71 -0.19
C GLY A 41 17.68 30.25 1.15
N GLN A 42 18.14 30.86 2.25
CA GLN A 42 17.48 31.04 3.57
C GLN A 42 17.26 29.80 4.49
N PRO A 43 17.73 29.84 5.76
CA PRO A 43 17.62 28.72 6.69
C PRO A 43 16.24 28.72 7.36
N SER A 44 15.59 27.56 7.45
CA SER A 44 14.55 27.35 8.45
C SER A 44 15.21 27.10 9.81
N ASP A 45 14.86 27.96 10.76
CA ASP A 45 15.32 27.92 12.13
C ASP A 45 14.85 26.64 12.83
N SER A 46 15.79 25.74 13.13
CA SER A 46 15.92 25.06 14.44
C SER A 46 17.04 24.00 14.39
N ALA A 47 18.25 24.41 14.01
CA ALA A 47 19.46 23.62 14.29
C ALA A 47 20.11 24.16 15.56
N ALA A 48 19.56 23.80 16.72
CA ALA A 48 20.18 24.13 18.00
C ALA A 48 21.43 23.26 18.21
N ALA A 49 22.57 23.81 17.78
CA ALA A 49 23.93 23.64 18.30
C ALA A 49 24.43 22.21 18.60
N LEU A 50 24.70 21.42 17.55
CA LEU A 50 25.65 20.31 17.62
C LEU A 50 27.04 20.74 17.09
N PRO A 51 28.15 20.14 17.55
CA PRO A 51 29.45 20.28 16.90
C PRO A 51 29.31 19.92 15.41
N ARG A 52 29.85 20.72 14.50
CA ARG A 52 29.65 20.55 13.04
C ARG A 52 29.87 19.10 12.57
N LYS A 53 30.87 18.42 13.14
CA LYS A 53 31.21 17.03 12.82
C LYS A 53 30.08 16.02 13.10
N GLU A 54 29.36 16.18 14.21
CA GLU A 54 28.24 15.27 14.57
C GLU A 54 26.99 15.58 13.74
N ARG A 55 26.82 16.83 13.30
CA ARG A 55 25.74 17.23 12.40
C ARG A 55 25.92 16.63 11.00
N ASP A 56 27.14 16.67 10.48
CA ASP A 56 27.46 16.13 9.15
C ASP A 56 27.27 14.60 9.12
N GLU A 57 27.62 13.89 10.20
CA GLU A 57 27.41 12.44 10.34
C GLU A 57 25.90 12.09 10.38
N ILE A 58 25.09 12.89 11.07
CA ILE A 58 23.64 12.69 11.15
C ILE A 58 22.95 12.99 9.82
N GLU A 59 23.33 14.09 9.16
CA GLU A 59 22.80 14.44 7.84
C GLU A 59 23.17 13.38 6.79
N ALA A 60 24.38 12.80 6.86
CA ALA A 60 24.79 11.68 6.02
C ALA A 60 23.95 10.41 6.27
N ILE A 61 23.64 10.09 7.54
CA ILE A 61 22.76 8.95 7.87
C ILE A 61 21.34 9.18 7.35
N ARG A 62 20.77 10.39 7.51
CA ARG A 62 19.44 10.74 6.99
C ARG A 62 19.38 10.61 5.48
N ALA A 63 20.37 11.18 4.78
CA ALA A 63 20.47 11.09 3.34
C ALA A 63 20.64 9.63 2.85
N GLY A 64 21.38 8.81 3.61
CA GLY A 64 21.59 7.40 3.30
C GLY A 64 20.35 6.52 3.52
N LEU A 65 19.49 6.86 4.49
CA LEU A 65 18.26 6.13 4.79
C LEU A 65 17.08 6.58 3.93
N ALA A 66 17.03 7.86 3.54
CA ALA A 66 16.02 8.37 2.62
C ALA A 66 16.10 7.65 1.26
N GLY A 67 14.94 7.24 0.73
CA GLY A 67 14.84 6.50 -0.53
C GLY A 67 15.08 4.98 -0.41
N GLN A 68 15.45 4.46 0.77
CA GLN A 68 15.57 3.02 0.96
C GLN A 68 14.20 2.32 0.89
N ARG A 69 14.21 1.12 0.29
CA ARG A 69 13.03 0.26 0.16
C ARG A 69 13.17 -0.98 0.99
N PHE A 70 12.16 -1.27 1.79
CA PHE A 70 12.09 -2.44 2.66
C PHE A 70 10.94 -3.33 2.23
N HIS A 71 11.19 -4.62 2.15
CA HIS A 71 10.11 -5.59 1.94
C HIS A 71 9.15 -5.61 3.13
N SER A 72 9.70 -5.53 4.34
CA SER A 72 8.95 -5.37 5.58
C SER A 72 9.73 -4.49 6.56
N LEU A 73 9.04 -3.58 7.24
CA LEU A 73 9.60 -2.71 8.26
C LEU A 73 8.63 -2.65 9.43
N THR A 74 9.12 -2.91 10.65
CA THR A 74 8.33 -2.77 11.86
C THR A 74 8.66 -1.46 12.54
N LEU A 75 7.66 -0.59 12.72
CA LEU A 75 7.76 0.70 13.40
C LEU A 75 6.55 0.85 14.33
N ALA A 76 6.74 1.42 15.52
CA ALA A 76 5.66 1.64 16.50
C ALA A 76 4.78 0.40 16.80
N GLY A 77 5.38 -0.79 16.82
CA GLY A 77 4.65 -2.05 17.04
C GLY A 77 3.78 -2.51 15.84
N HIS A 78 3.79 -1.78 14.73
CA HIS A 78 3.12 -2.14 13.48
C HIS A 78 4.12 -2.63 12.44
N THR A 79 3.77 -3.69 11.73
CA THR A 79 4.59 -4.22 10.62
C THR A 79 4.01 -3.78 9.29
N TYR A 80 4.77 -2.97 8.57
CA TYR A 80 4.44 -2.45 7.26
C TYR A 80 5.12 -3.29 6.18
N SER A 81 4.41 -3.52 5.08
CA SER A 81 4.92 -4.23 3.90
C SER A 81 5.17 -3.26 2.75
N THR A 82 6.19 -3.54 1.92
CA THR A 82 6.56 -2.73 0.74
C THR A 82 6.75 -1.26 1.09
N VAL A 83 7.67 -1.00 2.02
CA VAL A 83 7.94 0.35 2.54
C VAL A 83 8.99 1.06 1.71
N GLN A 84 8.76 2.33 1.40
CA GLN A 84 9.76 3.25 0.85
C GLN A 84 9.90 4.45 1.81
N LEU A 85 11.10 4.66 2.36
CA LEU A 85 11.38 5.83 3.19
C LEU A 85 11.48 7.07 2.29
N HIS A 86 10.75 8.13 2.64
CA HIS A 86 10.76 9.39 1.89
C HIS A 86 11.64 10.42 2.57
N GLU A 87 11.40 10.63 3.85
CA GLU A 87 12.10 11.65 4.63
C GLU A 87 12.29 11.16 6.06
N ILE A 88 13.45 11.49 6.62
CA ILE A 88 13.74 11.27 8.03
C ILE A 88 14.09 12.62 8.64
N THR A 89 13.24 13.08 9.54
CA THR A 89 13.46 14.33 10.30
C THR A 89 13.91 14.01 11.73
N ASP A 90 14.17 15.05 12.52
CA ASP A 90 14.38 14.94 13.96
C ASP A 90 13.11 14.54 14.73
N GLN A 91 11.93 14.77 14.15
CA GLN A 91 10.65 14.60 14.84
C GLN A 91 9.95 13.30 14.45
N ALA A 92 10.06 12.89 13.19
CA ALA A 92 9.38 11.73 12.66
C ALA A 92 10.11 11.06 11.48
N ILE A 93 9.67 9.84 11.19
CA ILE A 93 10.02 9.05 10.00
C ILE A 93 8.81 9.09 9.07
N CYS A 94 9.00 9.59 7.85
CA CYS A 94 7.98 9.64 6.81
C CYS A 94 8.24 8.54 5.77
N PHE A 95 7.27 7.67 5.53
CA PHE A 95 7.42 6.55 4.61
C PHE A 95 6.12 6.21 3.88
N ALA A 96 6.24 5.70 2.65
CA ALA A 96 5.11 5.17 1.89
C ALA A 96 5.08 3.66 2.01
N HIS A 97 3.88 3.10 2.06
CA HIS A 97 3.63 1.67 2.02
C HIS A 97 2.36 1.37 1.21
N ALA A 98 1.95 0.11 1.12
CA ALA A 98 0.79 -0.29 0.33
C ALA A 98 -0.53 0.40 0.76
N GLY A 99 -0.62 0.83 2.02
CA GLY A 99 -1.77 1.53 2.58
C GLY A 99 -1.72 3.06 2.46
N GLY A 100 -0.63 3.65 1.96
CA GLY A 100 -0.47 5.10 1.82
C GLY A 100 0.83 5.62 2.44
N GLU A 101 0.90 6.93 2.64
CA GLU A 101 2.01 7.59 3.35
C GLU A 101 1.69 7.68 4.84
N GLU A 102 2.69 7.36 5.67
CA GLU A 102 2.60 7.43 7.12
C GLU A 102 3.79 8.18 7.71
N GLU A 103 3.50 8.88 8.80
CA GLU A 103 4.46 9.61 9.62
C GLU A 103 4.45 9.01 11.02
N ILE A 104 5.58 8.46 11.45
CA ILE A 104 5.74 7.89 12.79
C ILE A 104 6.72 8.73 13.58
N SER A 105 6.32 9.17 14.76
CA SER A 105 7.21 9.91 15.66
C SER A 105 8.35 9.02 16.15
N TRP A 106 9.55 9.59 16.26
CA TRP A 106 10.70 8.91 16.86
C TRP A 106 10.48 8.50 18.32
N ALA A 107 9.50 9.07 19.01
CA ALA A 107 9.10 8.63 20.34
C ALA A 107 8.54 7.19 20.35
N ASP A 108 7.87 6.80 19.26
CA ASP A 108 7.17 5.52 19.14
C ASP A 108 8.01 4.45 18.44
N VAL A 109 9.17 4.82 17.89
CA VAL A 109 10.08 3.89 17.22
C VAL A 109 10.82 3.04 18.24
N ASP A 110 10.77 1.72 18.07
CA ASP A 110 11.46 0.76 18.94
C ASP A 110 12.98 1.00 18.98
N THR A 111 13.56 0.83 20.16
CA THR A 111 15.01 1.00 20.40
C THR A 111 15.87 0.13 19.50
N ILE A 112 15.39 -1.07 19.14
CA ILE A 112 16.11 -1.99 18.24
C ILE A 112 16.32 -1.38 16.84
N VAL A 113 15.32 -0.64 16.33
CA VAL A 113 15.41 0.00 15.00
C VAL A 113 16.37 1.18 15.05
N LYS A 114 16.28 1.99 16.12
CA LYS A 114 17.18 3.12 16.39
C LYS A 114 18.64 2.71 16.47
N GLU A 115 18.94 1.62 17.19
CA GLU A 115 20.28 1.05 17.30
C GLU A 115 20.79 0.54 15.95
N LYS A 116 19.93 -0.13 15.16
CA LYS A 116 20.29 -0.67 13.84
C LYS A 116 20.63 0.41 12.82
N TRP A 117 19.93 1.54 12.89
CA TRP A 117 20.15 2.68 11.99
C TRP A 117 21.18 3.67 12.53
N GLY A 118 21.66 3.47 13.77
CA GLY A 118 22.64 4.34 14.41
C GLY A 118 22.11 5.76 14.65
N TYR A 119 20.79 5.92 14.78
CA TYR A 119 20.15 7.24 14.86
C TYR A 119 18.96 7.23 15.85
N ASP A 120 19.04 8.06 16.90
CA ASP A 120 17.95 8.32 17.87
C ASP A 120 17.87 9.82 18.24
N PRO A 121 17.05 10.62 17.54
CA PRO A 121 16.95 12.06 17.79
C PRO A 121 16.47 12.41 19.21
N VAL A 122 15.68 11.53 19.85
CA VAL A 122 15.17 11.77 21.20
C VAL A 122 16.26 11.65 22.27
N ALA A 123 17.25 10.77 22.07
CA ALA A 123 18.43 10.69 22.92
C ALA A 123 19.31 11.95 22.79
N PHE A 124 19.47 12.48 21.58
CA PHE A 124 20.28 13.68 21.31
C PHE A 124 19.66 14.96 21.92
N ILE A 125 18.33 15.12 21.87
CA ILE A 125 17.62 16.28 22.45
C ILE A 125 17.73 16.32 23.99
N LYS A 126 17.81 15.16 24.65
CA LYS A 126 18.00 15.08 26.11
C LYS A 126 19.40 15.53 26.57
N VAL A 127 20.42 15.39 25.74
CA VAL A 127 21.79 15.82 26.07
C VAL A 127 21.95 17.34 25.89
N ALA A 128 21.36 17.91 24.84
CA ALA A 128 21.39 19.35 24.59
C ALA A 128 20.61 20.17 25.64
N SER A 129 19.49 19.63 26.14
CA SER A 129 18.67 20.26 27.19
C SER A 129 19.32 20.22 28.59
N GLN A 130 20.33 19.36 28.83
CA GLN A 130 21.09 19.37 30.08
C GLN A 130 22.31 20.31 30.06
N GLN A 131 22.77 20.77 28.89
CA GLN A 131 23.93 21.66 28.77
C GLN A 131 23.59 23.16 28.69
N THR A 132 22.31 23.51 28.61
CA THR A 132 21.86 24.91 28.60
C THR A 132 20.89 25.17 29.75
N ALA A 133 21.43 25.27 30.97
CA ALA A 133 20.80 26.05 32.01
C ALA A 133 21.34 27.50 31.90
N PRO A 134 20.57 28.48 31.37
CA PRO A 134 20.94 29.87 31.50
C PRO A 134 20.62 30.34 32.94
N PRO A 135 21.46 31.20 33.55
CA PRO A 135 21.17 31.77 34.85
C PRO A 135 19.92 32.64 34.78
N THR A 136 18.98 32.39 35.69
CA THR A 136 17.78 33.19 35.95
C THR A 136 18.07 34.71 35.94
N PRO A 137 17.48 35.50 35.03
CA PRO A 137 17.36 36.93 35.20
C PRO A 137 16.07 37.27 35.95
N LYS A 138 16.15 38.30 36.80
CA LYS A 138 15.03 38.87 37.58
C LYS A 138 13.83 39.24 36.70
N PRO A 139 12.59 39.20 37.24
CA PRO A 139 11.40 39.55 36.49
C PRO A 139 11.35 41.06 36.25
N ALA A 140 11.41 41.48 34.99
CA ALA A 140 11.01 42.81 34.57
C ALA A 140 9.48 42.81 34.37
N GLN A 141 8.81 43.73 35.07
CA GLN A 141 7.39 43.98 34.98
C GLN A 141 6.98 44.64 33.65
N LYS A 142 5.76 44.27 33.19
CA LYS A 142 4.85 44.96 32.23
C LYS A 142 5.27 44.85 30.76
N THR A 143 4.37 44.50 29.84
CA THR A 143 3.05 45.11 29.59
C THR A 143 2.01 44.13 29.05
N ASP A 144 0.80 44.15 29.61
CA ASP A 144 -0.41 43.62 28.96
C ASP A 144 -0.73 44.47 27.72
N VAL A 145 -0.63 43.85 26.55
CA VAL A 145 -1.21 44.40 25.31
C VAL A 145 -2.57 43.74 25.17
N SER A 146 -3.65 44.47 25.45
CA SER A 146 -5.00 44.00 25.15
C SER A 146 -5.15 43.90 23.64
N LYS A 147 -5.18 42.68 23.11
CA LYS A 147 -5.59 42.43 21.72
C LYS A 147 -7.04 42.88 21.56
N SER A 148 -7.31 43.61 20.49
CA SER A 148 -8.67 43.96 20.12
C SER A 148 -9.42 42.68 19.78
N LYS A 149 -10.65 42.51 20.28
CA LYS A 149 -11.50 41.33 19.99
C LYS A 149 -11.64 41.07 18.48
N ALA A 150 -11.60 42.12 17.66
CA ALA A 150 -11.64 42.04 16.20
C ALA A 150 -10.35 41.44 15.56
N GLU A 151 -9.19 41.62 16.19
CA GLU A 151 -7.94 41.00 15.72
C GLU A 151 -7.91 39.51 16.08
N GLU A 152 -8.37 39.15 17.28
CA GLU A 152 -8.50 37.73 17.68
C GLU A 152 -9.47 36.97 16.79
N ASP A 153 -10.63 37.56 16.45
CA ASP A 153 -11.61 36.97 15.54
C ASP A 153 -11.04 36.78 14.11
N TYR A 154 -10.23 37.73 13.61
CA TYR A 154 -9.59 37.63 12.29
C TYR A 154 -8.55 36.50 12.22
N TYR A 155 -7.71 36.35 13.25
CA TYR A 155 -6.76 35.24 13.31
C TYR A 155 -7.45 33.89 13.50
N ALA A 156 -8.52 33.82 14.29
CA ALA A 156 -9.31 32.61 14.46
C ALA A 156 -9.92 32.13 13.12
N MET A 157 -10.49 33.05 12.33
CA MET A 157 -11.07 32.74 11.02
C MET A 157 -10.01 32.24 10.03
N ARG A 158 -8.81 32.83 10.01
CA ARG A 158 -7.72 32.37 9.12
C ARG A 158 -7.20 30.98 9.51
N ILE A 159 -7.05 30.71 10.81
CA ILE A 159 -6.66 29.39 11.32
C ILE A 159 -7.72 28.33 10.97
N GLU A 160 -9.00 28.68 11.05
CA GLU A 160 -10.09 27.79 10.65
C GLU A 160 -10.11 27.53 9.14
N GLU A 161 -9.85 28.54 8.31
CA GLU A 161 -9.73 28.39 6.86
C GLU A 161 -8.55 27.50 6.46
N GLU A 162 -7.38 27.68 7.08
CA GLU A 162 -6.20 26.84 6.85
C GLU A 162 -6.44 25.38 7.28
N LYS A 163 -7.12 25.16 8.41
CA LYS A 163 -7.53 23.81 8.85
C LYS A 163 -8.47 23.16 7.85
N ARG A 164 -9.48 23.89 7.36
CA ARG A 164 -10.42 23.37 6.37
C ARG A 164 -9.73 23.03 5.05
N LYS A 165 -8.79 23.86 4.59
CA LYS A 165 -7.98 23.57 3.39
C LYS A 165 -7.12 22.32 3.57
N LYS A 166 -6.51 22.15 4.73
CA LYS A 166 -5.73 20.95 5.06
C LYS A 166 -6.62 19.69 5.06
N GLU A 167 -7.80 19.77 5.69
CA GLU A 167 -8.77 18.67 5.73
C GLU A 167 -9.25 18.28 4.31
N ILE A 168 -9.55 19.25 3.45
CA ILE A 168 -9.92 18.98 2.05
C ILE A 168 -8.78 18.27 1.30
N ARG A 169 -7.53 18.67 1.54
CA ARG A 169 -6.35 18.04 0.92
C ARG A 169 -6.18 16.59 1.38
N GLU A 170 -6.28 16.32 2.68
CA GLU A 170 -6.22 14.97 3.25
C GLU A 170 -7.37 14.09 2.71
N GLN A 171 -8.59 14.61 2.62
CA GLN A 171 -9.73 13.89 2.03
C GLN A 171 -9.53 13.60 0.54
N ARG A 172 -8.93 14.52 -0.21
CA ARG A 172 -8.64 14.34 -1.63
C ARG A 172 -7.56 13.27 -1.84
N GLU A 173 -6.52 13.28 -1.03
CA GLU A 173 -5.44 12.30 -1.08
C GLU A 173 -5.94 10.89 -0.76
N THR A 174 -6.73 10.73 0.30
CA THR A 174 -7.34 9.44 0.66
C THR A 174 -8.26 8.92 -0.45
N LEU A 175 -9.11 9.77 -1.03
CA LEU A 175 -9.96 9.39 -2.17
C LEU A 175 -9.14 9.07 -3.43
N TYR A 176 -8.01 9.74 -3.64
CA TYR A 176 -7.11 9.45 -4.76
C TYR A 176 -6.52 8.04 -4.65
N TYR A 177 -6.00 7.67 -3.47
CA TYR A 177 -5.50 6.32 -3.24
C TYR A 177 -6.61 5.26 -3.32
N GLN A 178 -7.81 5.56 -2.81
CA GLN A 178 -8.97 4.67 -2.96
C GLN A 178 -9.34 4.45 -4.44
N ALA A 179 -9.37 5.50 -5.25
CA ALA A 179 -9.64 5.38 -6.69
C ALA A 179 -8.55 4.58 -7.41
N LYS A 180 -7.28 4.78 -7.04
CA LYS A 180 -6.15 4.01 -7.58
C LYS A 180 -6.26 2.51 -7.25
N ASN A 181 -6.61 2.17 -6.01
CA ASN A 181 -6.79 0.78 -5.58
C ASN A 181 -8.00 0.14 -6.29
N LEU A 182 -9.13 0.85 -6.37
CA LEU A 182 -10.30 0.38 -7.10
C LEU A 182 -10.00 0.14 -8.59
N ARG A 183 -9.18 0.98 -9.24
CA ARG A 183 -8.74 0.74 -10.62
C ARG A 183 -7.93 -0.55 -10.76
N ALA A 184 -7.03 -0.82 -9.81
CA ALA A 184 -6.27 -2.07 -9.81
C ALA A 184 -7.19 -3.29 -9.63
N GLU A 185 -8.15 -3.21 -8.70
CA GLU A 185 -9.15 -4.26 -8.48
C GLU A 185 -10.04 -4.49 -9.70
N VAL A 186 -10.45 -3.43 -10.41
CA VAL A 186 -11.20 -3.55 -11.67
C VAL A 186 -10.38 -4.29 -12.73
N LEU A 187 -9.11 -3.92 -12.92
CA LEU A 187 -8.23 -4.57 -13.91
C LEU A 187 -8.02 -6.06 -13.59
N GLU A 188 -7.82 -6.39 -12.30
CA GLU A 188 -7.71 -7.78 -11.86
C GLU A 188 -9.00 -8.56 -12.14
N ALA A 189 -10.16 -8.00 -11.78
CA ALA A 189 -11.46 -8.64 -12.02
C ALA A 189 -11.79 -8.78 -13.53
N GLU A 190 -11.38 -7.83 -14.36
CA GLU A 190 -11.50 -7.92 -15.83
C GLU A 190 -10.60 -9.02 -16.40
N SER A 191 -9.39 -9.18 -15.87
CA SER A 191 -8.49 -10.28 -16.23
C SER A 191 -9.09 -11.64 -15.85
N GLU A 192 -9.58 -11.78 -14.62
CA GLU A 192 -10.29 -13.00 -14.17
C GLU A 192 -11.47 -13.33 -15.08
N LEU A 193 -12.28 -12.32 -15.45
CA LEU A 193 -13.42 -12.49 -16.35
C LEU A 193 -12.98 -12.95 -17.75
N GLN A 194 -11.89 -12.41 -18.26
CA GLN A 194 -11.32 -12.84 -19.54
C GLN A 194 -10.89 -14.31 -19.50
N GLU A 195 -10.14 -14.72 -18.47
CA GLU A 195 -9.72 -16.11 -18.29
C GLU A 195 -10.91 -17.08 -18.20
N LEU A 196 -11.99 -16.67 -17.53
CA LEU A 196 -13.22 -17.47 -17.45
C LEU A 196 -13.88 -17.64 -18.83
N ARG A 197 -13.91 -16.57 -19.64
CA ARG A 197 -14.46 -16.59 -21.01
C ARG A 197 -13.63 -17.46 -21.94
N GLU A 198 -12.30 -17.35 -21.86
CA GLU A 198 -11.37 -18.19 -22.62
C GLU A 198 -11.53 -19.67 -22.24
N SER A 199 -11.55 -19.98 -20.94
CA SER A 199 -11.76 -21.34 -20.44
C SER A 199 -13.10 -21.93 -20.90
N LYS A 200 -14.17 -21.13 -20.91
CA LYS A 200 -15.47 -21.56 -21.44
C LYS A 200 -15.38 -21.84 -22.94
N TRP A 201 -14.74 -20.96 -23.70
CA TRP A 201 -14.57 -21.13 -25.14
C TRP A 201 -13.78 -22.41 -25.48
N GLU A 202 -12.69 -22.69 -24.76
CA GLU A 202 -11.91 -23.92 -24.92
C GLU A 202 -12.75 -25.18 -24.62
N LEU A 203 -13.61 -25.11 -23.61
CA LEU A 203 -14.52 -26.20 -23.28
C LEU A 203 -15.56 -26.43 -24.41
N GLU A 204 -16.14 -25.36 -24.95
CA GLU A 204 -17.06 -25.43 -26.09
C GLU A 204 -16.37 -25.99 -27.35
N ASP A 205 -15.13 -25.58 -27.62
CA ASP A 205 -14.32 -26.08 -28.73
C ASP A 205 -13.99 -27.58 -28.55
N SER A 206 -13.66 -28.00 -27.33
CA SER A 206 -13.47 -29.41 -26.98
C SER A 206 -14.73 -30.25 -27.25
N PHE A 207 -15.91 -29.72 -26.88
CA PHE A 207 -17.18 -30.40 -27.18
C PHE A 207 -17.45 -30.47 -28.70
N ARG A 208 -17.19 -29.39 -29.45
CA ARG A 208 -17.30 -29.40 -30.92
C ARG A 208 -16.37 -30.43 -31.57
N LYS A 209 -15.10 -30.48 -31.16
CA LYS A 209 -14.13 -31.48 -31.65
C LYS A 209 -14.57 -32.91 -31.35
N GLN A 210 -15.16 -33.16 -30.18
CA GLN A 210 -15.71 -34.48 -29.85
C GLN A 210 -16.90 -34.87 -30.74
N ASP A 211 -17.75 -33.91 -31.09
CA ASP A 211 -18.91 -34.17 -31.95
C ASP A 211 -18.49 -34.42 -33.40
N ASN A 212 -17.58 -33.62 -33.94
CA ASN A 212 -17.01 -33.85 -35.28
C ASN A 212 -16.32 -35.22 -35.38
N LYS A 213 -15.55 -35.62 -34.37
CA LYS A 213 -14.91 -36.94 -34.33
C LYS A 213 -15.92 -38.08 -34.31
N LYS A 214 -17.07 -37.91 -33.63
CA LYS A 214 -18.15 -38.91 -33.66
C LYS A 214 -18.81 -39.00 -35.03
N GLU A 215 -18.99 -37.87 -35.71
CA GLU A 215 -19.52 -37.84 -37.08
C GLU A 215 -18.56 -38.50 -38.09
N GLU A 216 -17.25 -38.25 -38.00
CA GLU A 216 -16.23 -38.92 -38.82
C GLU A 216 -16.17 -40.44 -38.60
N ILE A 217 -16.33 -40.90 -37.36
CA ILE A 217 -16.42 -42.33 -37.05
C ILE A 217 -17.73 -42.92 -37.58
N ALA A 218 -18.84 -42.18 -37.52
CA ALA A 218 -20.12 -42.63 -38.04
C ALA A 218 -20.14 -42.71 -39.57
N SER A 219 -19.48 -41.77 -40.27
CA SER A 219 -19.37 -41.78 -41.73
C SER A 219 -18.39 -42.85 -42.23
N SER A 220 -17.27 -43.09 -41.54
CA SER A 220 -16.30 -44.14 -41.93
C SER A 220 -16.78 -45.58 -41.69
N ARG A 221 -17.77 -45.79 -40.81
CA ARG A 221 -18.37 -47.11 -40.55
C ARG A 221 -19.26 -47.65 -41.67
N TYR A 222 -19.58 -46.85 -42.68
CA TYR A 222 -20.35 -47.31 -43.84
C TYR A 222 -19.48 -47.94 -44.95
N ASP A 223 -18.15 -47.78 -44.90
CA ASP A 223 -17.22 -48.25 -45.94
C ASP A 223 -16.38 -49.48 -45.54
N ASP A 224 -16.42 -49.93 -44.28
CA ASP A 224 -15.62 -51.08 -43.85
C ASP A 224 -16.40 -51.97 -42.86
N ASP A 225 -16.79 -53.14 -43.35
CA ASP A 225 -17.49 -54.20 -42.62
C ASP A 225 -16.53 -55.00 -41.70
N SER A 226 -15.40 -54.40 -41.30
CA SER A 226 -14.38 -55.06 -40.50
C SER A 226 -13.86 -54.18 -39.35
N GLN A 227 -13.79 -54.81 -38.18
CA GLN A 227 -13.21 -54.31 -36.93
C GLN A 227 -14.05 -53.36 -36.07
N ASN A 228 -14.79 -54.02 -35.18
CA ASN A 228 -15.51 -53.48 -34.06
C ASN A 228 -14.54 -53.14 -32.90
N ASP A 229 -13.80 -52.04 -33.00
CA ASP A 229 -13.00 -51.55 -31.87
C ASP A 229 -13.87 -50.75 -30.90
N ARG A 230 -14.07 -51.35 -29.72
CA ARG A 230 -14.67 -50.75 -28.52
C ARG A 230 -13.85 -49.53 -28.09
N PHE A 231 -14.21 -48.35 -28.59
CA PHE A 231 -13.72 -47.10 -28.03
C PHE A 231 -14.43 -46.82 -26.69
N GLY A 232 -13.74 -47.14 -25.59
CA GLY A 232 -14.10 -46.80 -24.22
C GLY A 232 -13.90 -45.31 -23.90
N GLY A 233 -14.55 -44.43 -24.66
CA GLY A 233 -14.68 -43.02 -24.30
C GLY A 233 -15.92 -42.83 -23.43
N VAL A 234 -15.76 -42.35 -22.20
CA VAL A 234 -16.89 -41.90 -21.37
C VAL A 234 -17.60 -40.77 -22.11
N SER A 235 -18.63 -41.11 -22.87
CA SER A 235 -19.41 -40.13 -23.63
C SER A 235 -20.25 -39.36 -22.62
N THR A 236 -19.77 -38.18 -22.21
CA THR A 236 -20.58 -37.23 -21.45
C THR A 236 -21.85 -36.94 -22.25
N SER A 237 -23.01 -37.12 -21.63
CA SER A 237 -24.28 -36.89 -22.32
C SER A 237 -24.38 -35.42 -22.72
N LYS A 238 -25.14 -35.12 -23.79
CA LYS A 238 -25.39 -33.73 -24.20
C LYS A 238 -25.96 -32.89 -23.04
N ALA A 239 -26.78 -33.50 -22.18
CA ALA A 239 -27.32 -32.87 -20.99
C ALA A 239 -26.23 -32.51 -19.96
N ASP A 240 -25.23 -33.37 -19.76
CA ASP A 240 -24.14 -33.10 -18.82
C ASP A 240 -23.19 -32.02 -19.34
N ARG A 241 -22.96 -31.97 -20.66
CA ARG A 241 -22.20 -30.90 -21.30
C ARG A 241 -22.90 -29.55 -21.18
N ASN A 242 -24.21 -29.50 -21.43
CA ASN A 242 -25.01 -28.29 -21.26
C ASN A 242 -24.98 -27.80 -19.80
N LYS A 243 -25.14 -28.71 -18.82
CA LYS A 243 -25.00 -28.37 -17.39
C LYS A 243 -23.62 -27.82 -17.05
N ALA A 244 -22.56 -28.32 -17.69
CA ALA A 244 -21.22 -27.79 -17.49
C ALA A 244 -21.10 -26.36 -18.04
N LEU A 245 -21.63 -26.09 -19.24
CA LEU A 245 -21.66 -24.75 -19.83
C LEU A 245 -22.50 -23.76 -19.01
N GLU A 246 -23.67 -24.18 -18.53
CA GLU A 246 -24.52 -23.36 -17.64
C GLU A 246 -23.78 -22.96 -16.35
N LYS A 247 -22.97 -23.86 -15.78
CA LYS A 247 -22.12 -23.53 -14.62
C LYS A 247 -21.04 -22.50 -14.94
N TRP A 248 -20.51 -22.51 -16.16
CA TRP A 248 -19.55 -21.51 -16.62
C TRP A 248 -20.24 -20.16 -16.89
N ASP A 249 -21.43 -20.17 -17.49
CA ASP A 249 -22.25 -18.98 -17.66
C ASP A 249 -22.57 -18.31 -16.33
N GLU A 250 -22.93 -19.11 -15.31
CA GLU A 250 -23.17 -18.57 -13.97
C GLU A 250 -21.91 -17.93 -13.37
N LYS A 251 -20.73 -18.56 -13.52
CA LYS A 251 -19.48 -17.99 -13.04
C LYS A 251 -19.11 -16.69 -13.75
N ILE A 252 -19.28 -16.66 -15.07
CA ILE A 252 -19.02 -15.47 -15.89
C ILE A 252 -19.96 -14.35 -15.45
N ARG A 253 -21.26 -14.63 -15.28
CA ARG A 253 -22.24 -13.64 -14.80
C ARG A 253 -21.85 -13.05 -13.45
N VAL A 254 -21.46 -13.89 -12.48
CA VAL A 254 -21.02 -13.42 -11.16
C VAL A 254 -19.76 -12.56 -11.25
N ALA A 255 -18.82 -12.91 -12.15
CA ALA A 255 -17.62 -12.09 -12.40
C ALA A 255 -17.95 -10.77 -13.09
N GLU A 256 -18.89 -10.76 -14.04
CA GLU A 256 -19.42 -9.54 -14.68
C GLU A 256 -20.06 -8.60 -13.65
N ASP A 257 -20.92 -9.13 -12.77
CA ASP A 257 -21.54 -8.36 -11.68
C ASP A 257 -20.50 -7.75 -10.73
N LYS A 258 -19.40 -8.48 -10.46
CA LYS A 258 -18.26 -7.99 -9.65
C LYS A 258 -17.58 -6.81 -10.34
N VAL A 259 -17.26 -6.95 -11.63
CA VAL A 259 -16.64 -5.88 -12.45
C VAL A 259 -17.54 -4.65 -12.48
N ASP A 260 -18.83 -4.81 -12.73
CA ASP A 260 -19.79 -3.71 -12.77
C ASP A 260 -19.90 -2.98 -11.42
N THR A 261 -19.95 -3.74 -10.33
CA THR A 261 -19.98 -3.17 -8.97
C THR A 261 -18.72 -2.37 -8.66
N LEU A 262 -17.54 -2.88 -9.00
CA LEU A 262 -16.27 -2.18 -8.80
C LEU A 262 -16.18 -0.92 -9.67
N ASN A 263 -16.61 -1.00 -10.94
CA ASN A 263 -16.66 0.15 -11.84
C ASN A 263 -17.62 1.24 -11.35
N LEU A 264 -18.77 0.88 -10.77
CA LEU A 264 -19.69 1.84 -10.16
C LEU A 264 -19.04 2.55 -8.95
N LYS A 265 -18.39 1.79 -8.06
CA LYS A 265 -17.65 2.36 -6.91
C LYS A 265 -16.51 3.27 -7.34
N LEU A 266 -15.79 2.90 -8.40
CA LEU A 266 -14.73 3.72 -8.97
C LEU A 266 -15.29 5.05 -9.48
N LYS A 267 -16.35 5.02 -10.30
CA LYS A 267 -17.02 6.24 -10.80
C LYS A 267 -17.52 7.14 -9.67
N GLU A 268 -18.07 6.56 -8.61
CA GLU A 268 -18.52 7.32 -7.45
C GLU A 268 -17.34 8.01 -6.74
N THR A 269 -16.26 7.28 -6.51
CA THR A 269 -15.03 7.80 -5.87
C THR A 269 -14.41 8.92 -6.72
N GLU A 270 -14.30 8.73 -8.03
CA GLU A 270 -13.79 9.74 -8.97
C GLU A 270 -14.68 10.99 -9.00
N ARG A 271 -16.01 10.82 -8.91
CA ARG A 271 -16.94 11.94 -8.81
C ARG A 271 -16.74 12.72 -7.51
N ARG A 272 -16.57 12.04 -6.38
CA ARG A 272 -16.29 12.69 -5.08
C ARG A 272 -14.98 13.47 -5.12
N LEU A 273 -13.94 12.88 -5.72
CA LEU A 273 -12.65 13.53 -5.94
C LEU A 273 -12.80 14.80 -6.80
N SER A 274 -13.54 14.73 -7.91
CA SER A 274 -13.84 15.89 -8.75
C SER A 274 -14.61 16.99 -8.02
N MET A 275 -15.54 16.65 -7.12
CA MET A 275 -16.25 17.64 -6.31
C MET A 275 -15.33 18.34 -5.32
N LEU A 276 -14.42 17.63 -4.66
CA LEU A 276 -13.45 18.23 -3.74
C LEU A 276 -12.45 19.13 -4.45
N SER A 277 -11.99 18.77 -5.65
CA SER A 277 -11.10 19.63 -6.44
C SER A 277 -11.73 20.98 -6.80
N ARG A 278 -13.06 21.07 -6.96
CA ARG A 278 -13.77 22.33 -7.23
C ARG A 278 -13.89 23.26 -6.02
N HIS A 279 -13.58 22.78 -4.82
CA HIS A 279 -13.61 23.58 -3.59
C HIS A 279 -12.23 24.14 -3.21
N GLU A 280 -11.20 23.83 -4.00
CA GLU A 280 -9.82 24.31 -3.81
C GLU A 280 -9.50 25.54 -4.70
N ASP A 281 -10.27 25.75 -5.77
CA ASP A 281 -10.24 26.92 -6.68
C ASP A 281 -11.23 28.02 -6.25
#